data_AF-A0A2M7QCG4-F1
#
_entry.id   AF-A0A2M7QCG4-F1
#
_cell.length_a   1.000
_cell.length_b   1.000
_cell.length_c   1.000
_cell.angle_alpha   90.00
_cell.angle_beta   90.00
_cell.angle_gamma   90.00
#
_symmetry.space_group_name_H-M   'P 1'
#
loop_
_entity.id
_entity.type
_entity.pdbx_description
1 polymer ?
#
loop_
_entity_poly.entity_id
_entity_poly.type
_entity_poly.pdbx_seq_one_letter_code
_entity_poly.pdbx_strand_id
1 'polypeptide(L)'
;MKTLKPIPKFNNEDEERDFWATHDTVNYFDSNQPVKLNLSSLKKTSKPITIRLPIDMINRLKIVANKKDVPYQSLLKMMLSEKLREEANSPNR
;
A
#
# COMPACT_ATOMS: atom_id res chain seq x y z
N MET A 1 -20.88 -28.70 9.43
CA MET A 1 -20.77 -27.50 10.29
C MET A 1 -19.48 -27.67 11.09
N LYS A 2 -18.42 -26.90 10.78
CA LYS A 2 -17.14 -27.01 11.52
C LYS A 2 -17.30 -26.29 12.86
N THR A 3 -17.07 -27.01 13.96
CA THR A 3 -17.07 -26.44 15.31
C THR A 3 -15.69 -25.83 15.57
N LEU A 4 -15.61 -24.50 15.64
CA LEU A 4 -14.38 -23.78 15.96
C LEU A 4 -14.04 -24.00 17.44
N LYS A 5 -12.77 -24.31 17.73
CA LYS A 5 -12.32 -24.43 19.13
C LYS A 5 -12.19 -23.02 19.73
N PRO A 6 -12.61 -22.79 20.99
CA PRO A 6 -12.41 -21.52 21.65
C PRO A 6 -10.91 -21.24 21.80
N ILE A 7 -10.50 -20.02 21.49
CA ILE A 7 -9.12 -19.55 21.68
C ILE A 7 -8.85 -19.49 23.20
N PRO A 8 -7.75 -20.08 23.71
CA PRO A 8 -7.40 -20.01 25.13
C PRO A 8 -7.09 -18.56 25.53
N LYS A 9 -7.35 -18.19 26.79
CA LYS A 9 -6.82 -16.94 27.35
C LYS A 9 -5.37 -17.17 27.75
N PHE A 10 -4.43 -16.54 27.05
CA PHE A 10 -3.02 -16.54 27.41
C PHE A 10 -2.72 -15.43 28.41
N ASN A 11 -1.86 -15.69 29.39
CA ASN A 11 -1.45 -14.68 30.36
C ASN A 11 -0.18 -13.94 29.91
N ASN A 12 0.56 -14.48 28.95
CA ASN A 12 1.81 -13.92 28.42
C ASN A 12 1.95 -14.15 26.90
N GLU A 13 2.66 -13.25 26.22
CA GLU A 13 2.86 -13.29 24.76
C GLU A 13 3.74 -14.48 24.31
N ASP A 14 4.70 -14.90 25.15
CA ASP A 14 5.55 -16.05 24.87
C ASP A 14 4.76 -17.37 24.81
N GLU A 15 3.76 -17.53 25.70
CA GLU A 15 2.86 -18.70 25.72
C GLU A 15 1.96 -18.74 24.47
N GLU A 16 1.53 -17.57 24.01
CA GLU A 16 0.74 -17.43 22.79
C GLU A 16 1.57 -17.86 21.56
N ARG A 17 2.83 -17.44 21.48
CA ARG A 17 3.73 -17.79 20.39
C ARG A 17 3.97 -19.29 20.30
N ASP A 18 4.28 -19.94 21.42
CA ASP A 18 4.52 -21.39 21.47
C ASP A 18 3.25 -22.18 21.16
N PHE A 19 2.09 -21.68 21.58
CA PHE A 19 0.79 -22.26 21.26
C PHE A 19 0.51 -22.21 19.76
N TRP A 20 0.67 -21.04 19.11
CA TRP A 20 0.47 -20.89 17.66
C TRP A 20 1.53 -21.58 16.80
N ALA A 21 2.75 -21.75 17.31
CA ALA A 21 3.79 -22.52 16.63
C ALA A 21 3.44 -24.02 16.55
N THR A 22 2.66 -24.53 17.51
CA THR A 22 2.34 -25.95 17.64
C THR A 22 0.93 -26.29 17.12
N HIS A 23 0.01 -25.33 17.10
CA HIS A 23 -1.40 -25.57 16.76
C HIS A 23 -1.78 -25.04 15.37
N ASP A 24 -2.46 -25.89 14.59
CA ASP A 24 -2.99 -25.53 13.27
C ASP A 24 -4.11 -24.49 13.38
N THR A 25 -3.82 -23.28 12.90
CA THR A 25 -4.67 -22.08 12.93
C THR A 25 -6.01 -22.27 12.23
N VAL A 26 -6.12 -23.26 11.34
CA VAL A 26 -7.33 -23.61 10.58
C VAL A 26 -8.47 -24.14 11.47
N ASN A 27 -8.17 -24.61 12.69
CA ASN A 27 -9.19 -25.09 13.64
C ASN A 27 -9.73 -24.00 14.59
N TYR A 28 -9.07 -22.84 14.63
CA TYR A 28 -9.40 -21.71 15.51
C TYR A 28 -9.98 -20.51 14.75
N PHE A 29 -9.62 -20.34 13.47
CA PHE A 29 -10.14 -19.26 12.63
C PHE A 29 -11.11 -19.78 11.57
N ASP A 30 -12.27 -19.13 11.46
CA ASP A 30 -13.25 -19.40 10.40
C ASP A 30 -12.73 -18.87 9.06
N SER A 31 -12.03 -19.71 8.30
CA SER A 31 -11.56 -19.36 6.95
C SER A 31 -12.70 -19.18 5.94
N ASN A 32 -13.96 -19.40 6.33
CA ASN A 32 -15.13 -19.32 5.46
C ASN A 32 -15.93 -18.01 5.61
N GLN A 33 -15.44 -17.04 6.39
CA GLN A 33 -15.92 -15.66 6.28
C GLN A 33 -15.07 -14.94 5.22
N PRO A 34 -15.55 -14.76 3.97
CA PRO A 34 -14.92 -13.82 3.08
C PRO A 34 -14.99 -12.45 3.75
N VAL A 35 -13.84 -11.95 4.21
CA VAL A 35 -13.71 -10.56 4.65
C VAL A 35 -14.20 -9.73 3.47
N LYS A 36 -15.36 -9.08 3.63
CA LYS A 36 -15.83 -8.07 2.69
C LYS A 36 -14.89 -6.88 2.81
N LEU A 37 -13.71 -7.01 2.20
CA LEU A 37 -12.77 -5.92 2.02
C LEU A 37 -13.51 -4.88 1.17
N ASN A 38 -14.02 -3.84 1.85
CA ASN A 38 -14.61 -2.69 1.16
C ASN A 38 -13.47 -1.88 0.56
N LEU A 39 -13.05 -2.30 -0.63
CA LEU A 39 -12.05 -1.63 -1.45
C LEU A 39 -12.57 -0.28 -2.01
N SER A 40 -13.78 0.20 -1.66
CA SER A 40 -14.26 1.52 -2.09
C SER A 40 -13.44 2.68 -1.49
N SER A 41 -12.72 2.46 -0.38
CA SER A 41 -11.78 3.44 0.16
C SER A 41 -10.46 3.52 -0.62
N LEU A 42 -10.20 2.58 -1.55
CA LEU A 42 -9.12 2.65 -2.53
C LEU A 42 -9.45 3.58 -3.71
N LYS A 43 -10.41 4.51 -3.55
CA LYS A 43 -10.47 5.67 -4.44
C LYS A 43 -9.06 6.26 -4.44
N LYS A 44 -8.45 6.32 -5.63
CA LYS A 44 -7.18 7.03 -5.89
C LYS A 44 -7.41 8.52 -5.63
N THR A 45 -7.53 8.87 -4.36
CA THR A 45 -7.87 10.21 -3.91
C THR A 45 -6.65 11.07 -4.13
N SER A 46 -6.77 12.02 -5.05
CA SER A 46 -5.71 13.00 -5.30
C SER A 46 -5.81 14.06 -4.22
N LYS A 47 -4.84 14.10 -3.31
CA LYS A 47 -4.73 15.19 -2.33
C LYS A 47 -3.89 16.33 -2.94
N PRO A 48 -4.35 17.59 -2.89
CA PRO A 48 -3.52 18.71 -3.30
C PRO A 48 -2.35 18.83 -2.32
N ILE A 49 -1.13 18.92 -2.87
CA ILE A 49 0.09 19.18 -2.09
C ILE A 49 0.76 20.44 -2.62
N THR A 50 1.31 21.24 -1.72
CA THR A 50 2.10 22.41 -2.08
C THR A 50 3.58 22.05 -1.98
N ILE A 51 4.26 22.01 -3.12
CA ILE A 51 5.70 21.75 -3.21
C ILE A 51 6.40 23.00 -3.74
N ARG A 52 7.56 23.34 -3.16
CA ARG A 52 8.41 24.41 -3.69
C ARG A 52 9.35 23.85 -4.73
N LEU A 53 9.30 24.39 -5.95
CA LEU A 53 10.19 24.03 -7.04
C LEU A 53 10.85 25.30 -7.59
N PRO A 54 12.13 25.23 -8.01
CA PRO A 54 12.78 26.33 -8.71
C PRO A 54 12.01 26.71 -10.00
N ILE A 55 11.97 28.00 -10.32
CA ILE A 55 11.22 28.51 -11.49
C ILE A 55 11.73 27.92 -12.80
N ASP A 56 13.05 27.78 -12.95
CA ASP A 56 13.69 27.16 -14.13
C ASP A 56 13.20 25.72 -14.35
N MET A 57 13.06 24.95 -13.27
CA MET A 57 12.58 23.57 -13.33
C MET A 57 11.13 23.49 -13.80
N ILE A 58 10.26 24.39 -13.31
CA ILE A 58 8.86 24.46 -13.74
C ILE A 58 8.78 24.79 -15.24
N ASN A 59 9.61 25.72 -15.71
CA ASN A 59 9.64 26.10 -17.12
C ASN A 59 10.09 24.95 -18.02
N ARG A 60 11.15 24.23 -17.62
CA ARG A 60 11.59 23.02 -18.32
C ARG A 60 10.49 21.95 -18.35
N LEU A 61 9.80 21.74 -17.23
CA LEU A 61 8.71 20.76 -17.16
C LEU A 61 7.58 21.11 -18.13
N LYS A 62 7.21 22.38 -18.25
CA LYS A 62 6.21 22.87 -19.21
C LYS A 62 6.64 22.64 -20.66
N ILE A 63 7.89 22.92 -21.00
CA ILE A 63 8.43 22.69 -22.36
C ILE A 63 8.35 21.20 -22.71
N VAL A 64 8.80 20.32 -21.81
CA VAL A 64 8.76 18.87 -22.04
C VAL A 64 7.34 18.36 -22.13
N ALA A 65 6.43 18.88 -21.30
CA ALA A 65 5.03 18.49 -21.30
C ALA A 65 4.34 18.87 -22.62
N ASN A 66 4.59 20.08 -23.11
CA ASN A 66 4.08 20.53 -24.41
C ASN A 66 4.61 19.68 -25.57
N LYS A 67 5.91 19.34 -25.57
CA LYS A 67 6.50 18.42 -26.57
C LYS A 67 5.86 17.03 -26.57
N LYS A 68 5.35 16.59 -25.42
CA LYS A 68 4.68 15.29 -25.24
C LYS A 68 3.16 15.39 -25.37
N ASP A 69 2.63 16.54 -25.73
CA ASP A 69 1.19 16.84 -25.81
C ASP A 69 0.40 16.47 -24.54
N VAL A 70 1.00 16.72 -23.37
CA VAL A 70 0.38 16.46 -22.06
C VAL A 70 0.44 17.68 -21.15
N PRO A 71 -0.51 17.84 -20.21
CA PRO A 71 -0.40 18.86 -19.17
C PRO A 71 0.82 18.64 -18.27
N TYR A 72 1.51 19.70 -17.87
CA TYR A 72 2.72 19.60 -17.03
C TYR A 72 2.45 18.88 -15.69
N GLN A 73 1.26 19.05 -15.11
CA GLN A 73 0.85 18.36 -13.88
C GLN A 73 0.69 16.85 -14.10
N SER A 74 0.22 16.44 -15.29
CA SER A 74 0.11 15.03 -15.66
C SER A 74 1.49 14.44 -15.88
N LEU A 75 2.39 15.14 -16.59
CA LEU A 75 3.78 14.73 -16.75
C LEU A 75 4.48 14.54 -15.40
N LEU A 76 4.31 15.50 -14.48
CA LEU A 76 4.88 15.42 -13.13
C LEU A 76 4.42 14.14 -12.40
N LYS A 77 3.12 13.85 -12.44
CA LYS A 77 2.57 12.63 -11.82
C LYS A 77 3.14 11.35 -12.42
N MET A 78 3.31 11.30 -13.74
CA MET A 78 3.90 10.14 -14.42
C MET A 78 5.35 9.94 -14.00
N MET A 79 6.17 10.99 -14.02
CA MET A 79 7.58 10.92 -13.64
C MET A 79 7.76 10.51 -12.17
N LEU A 80 6.94 11.05 -11.25
CA LEU A 80 6.95 10.64 -9.85
C LEU A 80 6.54 9.18 -9.68
N SER A 81 5.50 8.73 -10.38
CA SER A 81 5.07 7.33 -10.33
C SER A 81 6.15 6.39 -10.86
N GLU A 82 6.87 6.77 -11.92
CA GLU A 82 7.95 5.98 -12.50
C GLU A 82 9.10 5.84 -11.50
N LYS A 83 9.55 6.96 -10.94
CA LYS A 83 10.61 6.97 -9.93
C LYS A 83 10.26 6.17 -8.68
N LEU A 84 9.03 6.26 -8.18
CA LEU A 84 8.58 5.45 -7.04
C LEU A 84 8.59 3.94 -7.34
N ARG A 85 8.30 3.54 -8.59
CA ARG A 85 8.39 2.13 -9.00
C ARG A 85 9.84 1.67 -9.10
N GLU A 86 10.72 2.51 -9.62
CA GLU A 86 12.17 2.22 -9.67
C GLU A 86 12.75 2.04 -8.26
N GLU A 87 12.41 2.92 -7.31
CA GLU A 87 12.83 2.82 -5.91
C GLU A 87 12.24 1.59 -5.22
N ALA A 88 10.95 1.28 -5.44
CA ALA A 88 10.32 0.11 -4.84
C ALA A 88 10.85 -1.23 -5.39
N ASN A 89 11.26 -1.25 -6.66
CA ASN A 89 11.82 -2.43 -7.31
C ASN A 89 13.34 -2.54 -7.15
N SER A 90 14.01 -1.48 -6.69
CA SER A 90 15.41 -1.55 -6.31
C SER A 90 15.47 -2.19 -4.91
N PRO A 91 16.00 -3.43 -4.76
CA PRO A 91 16.23 -3.97 -3.45
C PRO A 91 17.20 -3.01 -2.74
N ASN A 92 16.72 -2.43 -1.65
CA ASN A 92 17.47 -1.53 -0.78
C ASN A 92 18.91 -2.06 -0.62
N ARG A 93 19.90 -1.31 -1.12
CA ARG A 93 21.32 -1.55 -0.87
C ARG A 93 21.73 -0.83 0.40
#